data_AF-A0ABD0ZGA7-F1
#
_entry.id   AF-A0ABD0ZGA7-F1
#
_cell.length_a   1.000
_cell.length_b   1.000
_cell.length_c   1.000
_cell.angle_alpha   90.00
_cell.angle_beta   90.00
_cell.angle_gamma   90.00
#
_symmetry.space_group_name_H-M   'P 1'
#
loop_
_entity.id
_entity.type
_entity.pdbx_description
1 polymer ?
#
loop_
_entity_poly.entity_id
_entity_poly.type
_entity_poly.pdbx_seq_one_letter_code
_entity_poly.pdbx_strand_id
1 'polypeptide(L)'
;MKAVLMWTISDFPAYGMLSGWTTHGRLSCLYCLGRTYAFQLKYGRRTSWFDCHRRFLPIRDAYRRNKTLFRPNTIFRALPPVYLTGEQLEAQIDHYGA
;
A
#
# COMPACT_ATOMS: atom_id res chain seq x y z
N MET A 1 -36.25 19.06 14.17
CA MET A 1 -34.97 19.32 13.48
C MET A 1 -34.67 18.09 12.62
N LYS A 2 -34.44 18.23 11.31
CA LYS A 2 -34.07 17.12 10.43
C LYS A 2 -32.62 17.31 9.99
N ALA A 3 -31.78 16.30 10.20
CA ALA A 3 -30.39 16.29 9.76
C ALA A 3 -30.21 15.13 8.75
N VAL A 4 -29.39 15.35 7.74
CA VAL A 4 -29.04 14.36 6.70
C VAL A 4 -27.51 14.26 6.64
N LEU A 5 -27.00 13.03 6.65
CA LEU A 5 -25.58 12.75 6.47
C LEU A 5 -25.24 12.73 4.97
N MET A 6 -24.29 13.55 4.53
CA MET A 6 -23.84 13.60 3.13
C MET A 6 -22.67 12.65 2.86
N TRP A 7 -21.60 12.75 3.65
CA TRP A 7 -20.43 11.87 3.57
C TRP A 7 -19.66 11.88 4.90
N THR A 8 -18.93 10.81 5.16
CA THR A 8 -17.98 10.70 6.27
C THR A 8 -16.55 10.79 5.73
N ILE A 9 -15.72 11.65 6.29
CA ILE A 9 -14.29 11.68 6.00
C ILE A 9 -13.60 10.72 6.96
N SER A 10 -13.10 9.61 6.45
CA SER A 10 -12.33 8.62 7.22
C SER A 10 -10.84 8.80 6.95
N ASP A 11 -10.03 8.72 8.00
CA ASP A 11 -8.58 8.61 7.88
C ASP A 11 -8.16 7.16 7.57
N PHE A 12 -6.85 6.94 7.41
CA PHE A 12 -6.32 5.63 7.04
C PHE A 12 -6.59 4.54 8.09
N PRO A 13 -6.44 4.79 9.42
CA PRO A 13 -6.88 3.84 10.44
C PRO A 13 -8.38 3.53 10.41
N ALA A 14 -9.24 4.55 10.29
CA ALA A 14 -10.69 4.36 10.25
C ALA A 14 -11.13 3.52 9.03
N TYR A 15 -10.41 3.60 7.91
CA TYR A 15 -10.66 2.76 6.74
C TYR A 15 -10.63 1.27 7.09
N GLY A 16 -9.68 0.83 7.90
CA GLY A 16 -9.59 -0.59 8.28
C GLY A 16 -10.80 -1.07 9.09
N MET A 17 -11.37 -0.18 9.91
CA MET A 17 -12.59 -0.48 10.66
C MET A 17 -13.83 -0.53 9.76
N LEU A 18 -13.93 0.36 8.77
CA LEU A 18 -15.10 0.45 7.90
C LEU A 18 -15.14 -0.61 6.79
N SER A 19 -13.97 -0.93 6.22
CA SER A 19 -13.86 -1.87 5.09
C SER A 19 -13.54 -3.30 5.50
N GLY A 20 -13.19 -3.54 6.78
CA GLY A 20 -12.61 -4.80 7.24
C GLY A 20 -11.19 -5.06 6.68
N TRP A 21 -10.62 -4.13 5.92
CA TRP A 21 -9.28 -4.28 5.36
C TRP A 21 -8.21 -4.07 6.44
N THR A 22 -7.14 -4.85 6.37
CA THR A 22 -6.04 -4.65 7.30
C THR A 22 -5.24 -3.39 6.99
N THR A 23 -5.12 -2.49 7.95
CA THR A 23 -4.25 -1.31 7.88
C THR A 23 -2.81 -1.63 8.33
N HIS A 24 -2.55 -2.89 8.69
CA HIS A 24 -1.29 -3.37 9.24
C HIS A 24 -0.76 -4.57 8.47
N GLY A 25 0.56 -4.82 8.59
CA GLY A 25 1.20 -5.91 7.87
C GLY A 25 1.11 -5.73 6.35
N ARG A 26 1.68 -6.66 5.58
CA ARG A 26 2.04 -6.50 4.15
C ARG A 26 0.95 -5.94 3.21
N LEU A 27 -0.33 -6.09 3.55
CA LEU A 27 -1.49 -5.69 2.76
C LEU A 27 -2.02 -4.28 3.06
N SER A 28 -1.36 -3.50 3.94
CA SER A 28 -1.87 -2.18 4.35
C SER A 28 -2.12 -1.19 3.21
N CYS A 29 -1.35 -1.27 2.12
CA CYS A 29 -1.44 -0.29 1.05
C CYS A 29 -2.60 -0.64 0.11
N LEU A 30 -3.63 0.21 0.05
CA LEU A 30 -4.81 0.03 -0.83
C LEU A 30 -4.48 0.06 -2.33
N TYR A 31 -3.43 0.79 -2.69
CA TYR A 31 -3.01 0.89 -4.09
C TYR A 31 -2.15 -0.29 -4.52
N CYS A 32 -1.35 -0.82 -3.60
CA CYS A 32 -0.47 -1.94 -3.91
C CYS A 32 -1.14 -3.29 -3.61
N LEU A 33 -2.10 -3.33 -2.68
CA LEU A 33 -2.78 -4.51 -2.15
C LEU A 33 -1.77 -5.57 -1.74
N GLY A 34 -1.63 -6.65 -2.53
CA GLY A 34 -0.61 -7.69 -2.35
C GLY A 34 0.72 -7.45 -3.10
N ARG A 35 0.73 -6.56 -4.11
CA ARG A 35 1.90 -6.26 -4.96
C ARG A 35 2.84 -5.25 -4.28
N THR A 36 3.20 -5.53 -3.02
CA THR A 36 4.06 -4.67 -2.20
C THR A 36 5.48 -5.22 -2.11
N TYR A 37 6.45 -4.32 -2.06
CA TYR A 37 7.85 -4.63 -1.76
C TYR A 37 8.15 -4.60 -0.26
N ALA A 38 7.10 -4.62 0.57
CA ALA A 38 7.24 -4.59 2.01
C ALA A 38 8.04 -5.82 2.46
N PHE A 39 8.84 -5.63 3.49
CA PHE A 39 9.71 -6.67 4.02
C PHE A 39 9.60 -6.73 5.54
N GLN A 40 9.92 -7.87 6.11
CA GLN A 40 9.99 -8.01 7.56
C GLN A 40 11.37 -7.61 8.07
N LEU A 41 11.41 -6.81 9.12
CA LEU A 41 12.64 -6.47 9.83
C LEU A 41 13.19 -7.74 10.51
N LYS A 42 14.48 -8.02 10.33
CA LYS A 42 15.13 -9.25 10.81
C LYS A 42 14.94 -9.49 12.32
N TYR A 43 15.13 -8.44 13.13
CA TYR A 43 15.11 -8.55 14.59
C TYR A 43 13.72 -8.27 15.19
N GLY A 44 12.95 -7.35 14.60
CA GLY A 44 11.63 -7.00 15.10
C GLY A 44 10.49 -7.86 14.54
N ARG A 45 10.71 -8.61 13.46
CA ARG A 45 9.71 -9.39 12.68
C ARG A 45 8.48 -8.58 12.22
N ARG A 46 8.48 -7.26 12.41
CA ARG A 46 7.44 -6.34 11.93
C ARG A 46 7.62 -6.09 10.44
N THR A 47 6.50 -5.96 9.75
CA THR A 47 6.49 -5.55 8.34
C THR A 47 6.84 -4.07 8.24
N SER A 48 7.73 -3.72 7.32
CA SER A 48 8.13 -2.35 7.01
C SER A 48 7.93 -2.05 5.53
N TRP A 49 7.45 -0.84 5.26
CA TRP A 49 7.32 -0.25 3.92
C TRP A 49 8.42 0.74 3.59
N PHE A 50 9.42 0.87 4.45
CA PHE A 50 10.58 1.69 4.17
C PHE A 50 11.14 1.35 2.77
N ASP A 51 11.50 2.36 1.99
CA ASP A 51 12.03 2.21 0.63
C ASP A 51 11.05 1.71 -0.46
N CYS A 52 9.85 1.21 -0.11
CA CYS A 52 8.89 0.68 -1.10
C CYS A 52 8.35 1.75 -2.05
N HIS A 53 8.30 3.00 -1.59
CA HIS A 53 7.73 4.12 -2.33
C HIS A 53 8.64 4.61 -3.47
N ARG A 54 9.91 4.19 -3.54
CA ARG A 54 10.78 4.57 -4.67
C ARG A 54 10.27 4.08 -6.02
N ARG A 55 9.40 3.06 -6.03
CA ARG A 55 8.71 2.61 -7.25
C ARG A 55 7.80 3.67 -7.88
N PHE A 56 7.46 4.74 -7.17
CA PHE A 56 6.65 5.85 -7.67
C PHE A 56 7.48 6.94 -8.36
N LEU A 57 8.80 6.96 -8.17
CA LEU A 57 9.70 7.87 -8.87
C LEU A 57 9.77 7.53 -10.38
N PRO A 58 10.19 8.45 -11.26
CA PRO A 58 10.42 8.15 -12.67
C PRO A 58 11.42 7.00 -12.87
N ILE A 59 11.26 6.20 -13.93
CA ILE A 59 12.07 4.98 -14.13
C ILE A 59 13.59 5.24 -14.23
N ARG A 60 13.97 6.43 -14.69
CA ARG A 60 15.37 6.84 -14.83
C ARG A 60 15.92 7.61 -13.62
N ASP A 61 15.13 7.76 -12.57
CA ASP A 61 15.54 8.47 -11.36
C ASP A 61 16.73 7.76 -10.67
N ALA A 62 17.73 8.55 -10.25
CA ALA A 62 18.93 8.04 -9.59
C ALA A 62 18.61 7.36 -8.25
N TYR A 63 17.62 7.85 -7.52
CA TYR A 63 17.22 7.27 -6.24
C TYR A 63 16.66 5.88 -6.39
N ARG A 64 16.06 5.51 -7.54
CA ARG A 64 15.64 4.13 -7.81
C ARG A 64 16.78 3.12 -7.82
N ARG A 65 18.01 3.56 -8.09
CA ARG A 65 19.21 2.69 -8.18
C ARG A 65 20.19 2.91 -7.04
N ASN A 66 19.90 3.84 -6.13
CA ASN A 66 20.76 4.14 -5.00
C ASN A 66 20.73 2.99 -4.00
N LYS A 67 21.89 2.37 -3.79
CA LYS A 67 22.10 1.22 -2.89
C LYS A 67 22.73 1.60 -1.55
N THR A 68 23.04 2.87 -1.34
CA THR A 68 23.80 3.36 -0.17
C THR A 68 22.93 4.15 0.79
N LEU A 69 22.06 5.05 0.29
CA LEU A 69 21.19 5.89 1.12
C LEU A 69 19.93 5.18 1.61
N PHE A 70 19.61 4.03 1.03
CA PHE A 70 18.41 3.27 1.32
C PHE A 70 18.75 1.83 1.70
N ARG A 71 17.83 0.90 1.45
CA ARG A 71 18.05 -0.49 1.76
C ARG A 71 19.23 -1.03 0.92
N PRO A 72 20.23 -1.66 1.57
CA PRO A 72 21.44 -2.09 0.88
C PRO A 72 21.12 -3.08 -0.23
N ASN A 73 21.86 -2.97 -1.33
CA ASN A 73 21.73 -3.82 -2.53
C ASN A 73 20.32 -3.89 -3.14
N THR A 74 19.44 -2.92 -2.84
CA THR A 74 18.05 -2.90 -3.34
C THR A 74 17.90 -1.85 -4.46
N ILE A 75 17.32 -2.27 -5.58
CA ILE A 75 16.98 -1.39 -6.70
C ILE A 75 15.53 -1.58 -7.13
N PHE A 76 14.87 -0.50 -7.52
CA PHE A 76 13.47 -0.53 -7.94
C PHE A 76 13.37 -0.35 -9.46
N ARG A 77 13.14 -1.46 -10.17
CA ARG A 77 12.88 -1.44 -11.63
C ARG A 77 11.40 -1.45 -11.97
N ALA A 78 10.56 -1.99 -11.08
CA ALA A 78 9.13 -2.06 -11.31
C ALA A 78 8.47 -0.68 -11.39
N LEU A 79 7.40 -0.63 -12.16
CA LEU A 79 6.52 0.53 -12.23
C LEU A 79 5.63 0.63 -10.98
N PRO A 80 5.00 1.79 -10.74
CA PRO A 80 3.91 1.90 -9.76
C PRO A 80 2.86 0.79 -9.97
N PRO A 81 2.14 0.37 -8.91
CA PRO A 81 1.01 -0.52 -9.11
C PRO A 81 -0.02 0.17 -10.02
N VAL A 82 -0.75 -0.62 -10.81
CA VAL A 82 -1.87 -0.10 -11.58
C VAL A 82 -3.00 0.20 -10.59
N TYR A 83 -3.53 1.42 -10.66
CA TYR A 83 -4.72 1.78 -9.90
C TYR A 83 -5.90 0.97 -10.43
N LEU A 84 -6.52 0.20 -9.54
CA LEU A 84 -7.72 -0.55 -9.86
C LEU A 84 -8.94 0.36 -9.81
N THR A 85 -9.92 0.07 -10.67
CA THR A 85 -11.24 0.70 -10.58
C THR A 85 -12.01 0.17 -9.36
N GLY A 86 -13.09 0.86 -8.98
CA GLY A 86 -13.96 0.39 -7.90
C GLY A 86 -14.46 -1.05 -8.13
N GLU A 87 -14.95 -1.34 -9.34
CA GLU A 87 -15.43 -2.67 -9.74
C GLU A 87 -14.33 -3.75 -9.64
N GLN A 88 -13.09 -3.41 -10.03
CA GLN A 88 -11.95 -4.34 -9.93
C GLN A 88 -11.52 -4.60 -8.48
N LEU A 89 -11.65 -3.59 -7.61
CA LEU A 89 -11.41 -3.73 -6.19
C LEU A 89 -12.48 -4.61 -5.53
N GLU A 90 -13.75 -4.35 -5.83
CA GLU A 90 -14.90 -5.12 -5.34
C GLU A 90 -14.76 -6.61 -5.70
N ALA A 91 -14.47 -6.92 -6.97
CA ALA A 91 -14.25 -8.30 -7.42
C ALA A 91 -13.07 -9.00 -6.70
N GLN A 92 -12.04 -8.26 -6.27
CA GLN A 92 -10.94 -8.82 -5.49
C GLN A 92 -11.33 -9.05 -4.02
N ILE A 93 -12.15 -8.18 -3.44
CA ILE A 93 -12.68 -8.37 -2.08
C ILE A 93 -13.51 -9.65 -2.04
N ASP A 94 -14.44 -9.83 -2.99
CA ASP A 94 -15.27 -11.04 -3.10
C ASP A 94 -14.45 -12.33 -3.26
N HIS A 95 -13.32 -12.25 -3.96
CA HIS A 95 -12.43 -13.40 -4.17
C HIS A 95 -11.63 -13.80 -2.92
N TYR A 96 -11.20 -12.83 -2.10
CA TYR A 96 -10.36 -13.06 -0.91
C TYR A 96 -11.15 -13.09 0.41
N GLY A 97 -12.43 -12.73 0.40
CA GLY A 97 -13.34 -12.92 1.52
C GLY A 97 -14.53 -11.97 1.52
N ALA A 98 -15.69 -12.51 1.15
CA ALA A 98 -16.87 -12.51 2.03
C ALA A 98 -17.16 -13.97 2.42
#